data_AF-A0A7X0KRL3-F1
#
_entry.id   AF-A0A7X0KRL3-F1
#
_cell.length_a   1.000
_cell.length_b   1.000
_cell.length_c   1.000
_cell.angle_alpha   90.00
_cell.angle_beta   90.00
_cell.angle_gamma   90.00
#
_symmetry.space_group_name_H-M   'P 1'
#
loop_
_entity.id
_entity.type
_entity.pdbx_description
1 polymer ?
#
loop_
_entity_poly.entity_id
_entity_poly.type
_entity_poly.pdbx_seq_one_letter_code
_entity_poly.pdbx_strand_id
1 'polypeptide(L)'
;MPLDETLYDVADGNAMDPENEQRLRLLQDVIARQPPLDRALLLLYLEDRPQREIAQILGITESNVSTKIGRLKQRIRDEFH
;
A
#
# COMPACT_ATOMS: atom_id res chain seq x y z
N MET A 1 13.90 -23.60 -35.19
CA MET A 1 14.85 -23.16 -34.17
C MET A 1 14.04 -22.86 -32.92
N PRO A 2 14.10 -23.70 -31.88
CA PRO A 2 13.48 -23.41 -30.60
C PRO A 2 14.29 -22.29 -29.94
N LEU A 3 13.60 -21.31 -29.39
CA LEU A 3 14.23 -20.29 -28.55
C LEU A 3 14.64 -21.00 -27.25
N ASP A 4 15.88 -21.43 -27.24
CA ASP A 4 16.69 -21.82 -26.10
C ASP A 4 16.59 -20.70 -25.05
N GLU A 5 15.67 -20.88 -24.10
CA GLU A 5 15.96 -21.09 -22.68
C GLU A 5 17.30 -20.57 -22.14
N THR A 6 17.74 -19.39 -22.60
CA THR A 6 18.67 -18.56 -21.83
C THR A 6 17.87 -17.91 -20.70
N LEU A 7 17.56 -18.77 -19.71
CA LEU A 7 17.65 -18.50 -18.30
C LEU A 7 18.21 -17.10 -18.04
N TYR A 8 17.31 -16.17 -17.69
CA TYR A 8 17.70 -14.91 -17.07
C TYR A 8 18.35 -15.24 -15.73
N ASP A 9 19.62 -15.62 -15.79
CA ASP A 9 20.56 -15.67 -14.68
C ASP A 9 20.87 -14.22 -14.28
N VAL A 10 19.85 -13.55 -13.75
CA VAL A 10 20.03 -12.32 -13.00
C VAL A 10 20.31 -12.77 -11.59
N ALA A 11 21.60 -12.95 -11.32
CA ALA A 11 22.21 -13.10 -10.01
C ALA A 11 21.24 -12.80 -8.85
N ASP A 12 20.88 -13.86 -8.12
CA ASP A 12 20.11 -13.83 -6.87
C ASP A 12 20.81 -12.96 -5.81
N GLY A 13 20.63 -11.65 -5.91
CA GLY A 13 20.85 -10.67 -4.85
C GLY A 13 19.53 -10.09 -4.33
N ASN A 14 18.40 -10.57 -4.87
CA ASN A 14 17.06 -10.06 -4.59
C ASN A 14 16.04 -11.19 -4.41
N ALA A 15 16.46 -12.36 -3.91
CA ALA A 15 15.50 -13.27 -3.30
C ALA A 15 14.85 -12.49 -2.15
N MET A 16 13.69 -11.89 -2.41
CA MET A 16 12.90 -11.26 -1.35
C MET A 16 12.72 -12.33 -0.30
N ASP A 17 13.24 -12.07 0.89
CA ASP A 17 13.07 -12.93 2.05
C ASP A 17 11.60 -13.38 2.10
N PRO A 18 11.30 -14.69 2.14
CA PRO A 18 9.92 -15.19 2.16
C PRO A 18 9.08 -14.54 3.27
N GLU A 19 9.70 -14.12 4.38
CA GLU A 19 9.03 -13.35 5.43
C GLU A 19 8.60 -11.96 4.95
N ASN A 20 9.45 -11.27 4.18
CA ASN A 20 9.14 -9.95 3.60
C ASN A 20 8.06 -10.07 2.51
N GLU A 21 8.08 -11.13 1.71
CA GLU A 21 7.02 -11.38 0.73
C GLU A 21 5.68 -11.62 1.43
N GLN A 22 5.66 -12.41 2.51
CA GLN A 22 4.46 -12.64 3.30
C GLN A 22 3.92 -11.35 3.94
N ARG A 23 4.79 -10.52 4.52
CA ARG A 23 4.40 -9.21 5.08
C ARG A 23 3.84 -8.27 4.01
N LEU A 24 4.44 -8.25 2.82
CA LEU A 24 3.97 -7.45 1.70
C LEU A 24 2.57 -7.89 1.25
N ARG A 25 2.32 -9.20 1.13
CA ARG A 25 1.00 -9.74 0.79
C ARG A 25 -0.04 -9.36 1.84
N LEU A 26 0.28 -9.47 3.13
CA LEU A 26 -0.62 -9.07 4.21
C LEU A 26 -0.98 -7.58 4.12
N LEU A 27 -0.01 -6.71 3.83
CA LEU A 27 -0.24 -5.28 3.66
C LEU A 27 -1.15 -4.99 2.45
N GLN A 28 -0.89 -5.62 1.31
CA GLN A 28 -1.73 -5.48 0.11
C GLN A 28 -3.17 -5.90 0.38
N ASP A 29 -3.36 -7.01 1.10
CA ASP A 29 -4.67 -7.50 1.52
C ASP A 29 -5.40 -6.51 2.44
N VAL A 30 -4.71 -5.97 3.45
CA VAL A 30 -5.28 -4.98 4.37
C VAL A 30 -5.70 -3.71 3.63
N ILE A 31 -4.90 -3.25 2.67
CA ILE A 31 -5.22 -2.09 1.80
C ILE A 31 -6.43 -2.41 0.92
N ALA A 32 -6.47 -3.62 0.31
CA ALA A 32 -7.51 -4.02 -0.61
C ALA A 32 -8.90 -4.15 0.05
N ARG A 33 -8.95 -4.56 1.32
CA ARG A 33 -10.18 -4.71 2.12
C ARG A 33 -10.77 -3.38 2.61
N GLN A 34 -10.04 -2.27 2.50
CA GLN A 34 -10.57 -0.97 2.91
C GLN A 34 -11.73 -0.53 1.99
N PRO A 35 -12.74 0.19 2.53
CA PRO A 35 -13.76 0.85 1.71
C PRO A 35 -13.12 1.74 0.63
N PRO A 36 -13.75 1.93 -0.56
CA PRO A 36 -13.11 2.61 -1.69
C PRO A 36 -12.51 3.98 -1.36
N LEU A 37 -13.23 4.81 -0.59
CA LEU A 37 -12.75 6.13 -0.17
C LEU A 37 -11.54 6.02 0.77
N ASP A 38 -11.58 5.10 1.73
CA ASP A 38 -10.51 4.89 2.69
C ASP A 38 -9.26 4.31 2.00
N ARG A 39 -9.44 3.45 0.99
CA ARG A 39 -8.36 2.95 0.14
C ARG A 39 -7.72 4.06 -0.69
N ALA A 40 -8.52 4.90 -1.35
CA ALA A 40 -8.03 6.03 -2.12
C ALA A 40 -7.25 7.02 -1.23
N LEU A 41 -7.78 7.33 -0.05
CA LEU A 41 -7.12 8.13 0.96
C LEU A 41 -5.75 7.55 1.37
N LEU A 42 -5.69 6.25 1.62
CA LEU A 42 -4.46 5.58 2.02
C LEU A 42 -3.41 5.60 0.90
N LEU A 43 -3.79 5.34 -0.35
CA LEU A 43 -2.87 5.38 -1.49
C LEU A 43 -2.28 6.77 -1.69
N LEU A 44 -3.12 7.80 -1.69
CA LEU A 44 -2.64 9.19 -1.80
C LEU A 44 -1.73 9.59 -0.63
N TYR A 45 -2.03 9.10 0.59
CA TYR A 45 -1.16 9.31 1.75
C TYR A 45 0.19 8.61 1.61
N LEU A 46 0.24 7.40 1.04
CA LEU A 46 1.48 6.66 0.79
C LEU A 46 2.33 7.29 -0.33
N GLU A 47 1.72 8.06 -1.22
CA GLU A 47 2.41 8.93 -2.19
C GLU A 47 2.95 10.24 -1.58
N ASP A 48 2.91 10.38 -0.25
CA ASP A 48 3.31 11.59 0.50
C ASP A 48 2.58 12.87 0.04
N ARG A 49 1.35 12.73 -0.47
CA ARG A 49 0.52 13.88 -0.86
C ARG A 49 0.14 14.73 0.36
N PRO A 50 0.20 16.07 0.27
CA PRO A 50 -0.28 16.95 1.33
C PRO A 50 -1.77 16.71 1.64
N GLN A 51 -2.16 16.67 2.91
CA GLN A 51 -3.56 16.39 3.31
C GLN A 51 -4.58 17.35 2.67
N ARG A 52 -4.19 18.60 2.43
CA ARG A 52 -4.99 19.59 1.70
C ARG A 52 -5.24 19.20 0.24
N GLU A 53 -4.26 18.64 -0.45
CA GLU A 53 -4.40 18.15 -1.83
C GLU A 53 -5.28 16.91 -1.86
N ILE A 54 -5.08 15.98 -0.93
CA ILE A 54 -5.92 14.79 -0.75
C ILE A 54 -7.40 15.19 -0.53
N ALA A 55 -7.64 16.19 0.31
CA ALA A 55 -8.99 16.71 0.58
C ALA A 55 -9.66 17.22 -0.71
N GLN A 56 -8.93 17.94 -1.55
CA GLN A 56 -9.42 18.42 -2.84
C GLN A 56 -9.72 17.29 -3.82
N ILE A 57 -8.80 16.32 -3.96
CA ILE A 57 -8.96 15.17 -4.87
C ILE A 57 -10.18 14.32 -4.48
N LEU A 58 -10.38 14.09 -3.18
CA LEU A 58 -11.44 13.22 -2.67
C LEU A 58 -12.76 13.94 -2.40
N GLY A 59 -12.81 15.27 -2.54
CA GLY A 59 -14.02 16.06 -2.28
C GLY A 59 -14.47 16.05 -0.83
N ILE A 60 -13.53 15.96 0.13
CA ILE A 60 -13.79 15.97 1.58
C ILE A 60 -12.99 17.10 2.25
N THR A 61 -13.24 17.36 3.54
CA THR A 61 -12.49 18.38 4.27
C THR A 61 -11.14 17.85 4.74
N GLU A 62 -10.17 18.75 4.92
CA GLU A 62 -8.84 18.42 5.45
C GLU A 62 -8.91 17.78 6.85
N SER A 63 -9.82 18.27 7.72
CA SER A 63 -10.07 17.64 9.03
C SER A 63 -10.61 16.21 8.91
N ASN A 64 -11.46 15.93 7.92
CA ASN A 64 -11.93 14.58 7.64
C ASN A 64 -10.77 13.67 7.20
N VAL A 65 -9.87 14.17 6.35
CA VAL A 65 -8.63 13.49 5.94
C VAL A 65 -7.78 13.13 7.16
N SER A 66 -7.44 14.10 8.02
CA SER A 66 -6.62 13.87 9.21
C SER A 66 -7.21 12.79 10.12
N THR A 67 -8.52 12.88 10.38
CA THR A 67 -9.23 11.92 11.24
C THR A 67 -9.26 10.53 10.63
N LYS A 68 -9.56 10.42 9.32
CA LYS A 68 -9.60 9.13 8.63
C LYS A 68 -8.22 8.49 8.54
N ILE A 69 -7.16 9.25 8.25
CA ILE A 69 -5.77 8.74 8.27
C ILE A 69 -5.42 8.20 9.65
N GLY A 70 -5.75 8.93 10.72
CA GLY A 70 -5.51 8.47 12.09
C GLY A 70 -6.16 7.11 12.38
N ARG A 71 -7.44 6.96 12.00
CA ARG A 71 -8.17 5.69 12.15
C ARG A 71 -7.61 4.58 11.28
N LEU A 72 -7.26 4.87 10.03
CA LEU A 72 -6.64 3.89 9.12
C LEU A 72 -5.33 3.35 9.68
N LYS A 73 -4.45 4.25 10.14
CA LYS A 73 -3.19 3.86 10.78
C LYS A 73 -3.39 3.01 12.03
N GLN A 74 -4.41 3.32 12.84
CA GLN A 74 -4.73 2.50 14.01
C GLN A 74 -5.21 1.10 13.61
N ARG A 75 -6.17 1.00 12.69
CA ARG A 75 -6.67 -0.30 12.20
C ARG A 75 -5.55 -1.16 11.61
N ILE A 76 -4.66 -0.55 10.81
CA ILE A 76 -3.51 -1.27 10.26
C ILE A 76 -2.63 -1.79 11.40
N ARG A 77 -2.27 -0.96 12.39
CA ARG A 77 -1.49 -1.45 13.54
C ARG A 77 -2.16 -2.62 14.25
N ASP A 78 -3.48 -2.58 14.43
CA ASP A 78 -4.22 -3.64 15.11
C ASP A 78 -4.24 -4.96 14.31
N GLU A 79 -4.10 -4.93 12.97
CA GLU A 79 -4.03 -6.11 12.10
C GLU A 79 -2.62 -6.75 12.03
N PHE A 80 -1.58 -5.99 12.40
CA PHE A 80 -0.18 -6.43 12.37
C PHE A 80 0.41 -6.69 13.77
N HIS A 81 -0.40 -6.54 14.83
CA HIS A 81 -0.08 -7.01 16.18
C HIS A 81 -0.52 -8.46 16.37
#